data_AF-A0A2K2TY66-F1
#
_entry.id   AF-A0A2K2TY66-F1
#
_cell.length_a   1.000
_cell.length_b   1.000
_cell.length_c   1.000
_cell.angle_alpha   90.00
_cell.angle_beta   90.00
_cell.angle_gamma   90.00
#
_symmetry.space_group_name_H-M   'P 1'
#
loop_
_entity.id
_entity.type
_entity.pdbx_description
1 polymer ?
#
loop_
_entity_poly.entity_id
_entity_poly.type
_entity_poly.pdbx_seq_one_letter_code
_entity_poly.pdbx_strand_id
1 'polypeptide(L)'
;MNYNKAYIARLGVSAVSSIVQEELKWIFREQPKDDFGIDAYIEICDNGMPTGRLIAVQIKSGNSYFARKTTEGYIFKGNNRHLDYWLSYSLPVILVLYNHMDKKAIWTPITQELVKQNDKSWNITIPEESYFNLSSMDRIKNMVTPIISKTLSKDELLCQFDNNNSSELKMEGFLDTLNEIEKCVDIINPIIDSTFARLLKTLSYRIKVRLLTNTKYCEKILWMRNAPGIEVHCMPQNHSMLHSKFMIIDGEAVLYGSANLSEHSWNSSYEVVLASKETNIVDSYRSEFCQLWKESIPV
;
A
#
# COMPACT_ATOMS: atom_id res chain seq x y z
N MET A 1 -38.43 -19.30 13.73
CA MET A 1 -37.41 -19.61 14.76
C MET A 1 -36.76 -18.31 15.19
N ASN A 2 -36.77 -17.97 16.48
CA ASN A 2 -35.99 -16.84 17.00
C ASN A 2 -34.53 -17.30 17.18
N TYR A 3 -33.67 -16.93 16.24
CA TYR A 3 -32.26 -17.26 16.32
C TYR A 3 -31.58 -16.41 17.41
N ASN A 4 -30.83 -17.05 18.31
CA ASN A 4 -29.99 -16.34 19.28
C ASN A 4 -28.85 -15.60 18.54
N LYS A 5 -28.41 -14.44 19.05
CA LYS A 5 -27.36 -13.60 18.49
C LYS A 5 -26.06 -14.36 18.18
N ALA A 6 -25.66 -15.30 19.04
CA ALA A 6 -24.47 -16.12 18.82
C ALA A 6 -24.58 -17.01 17.57
N TYR A 7 -25.77 -17.55 17.32
CA TYR A 7 -26.05 -18.35 16.12
C TYR A 7 -26.02 -17.49 14.86
N ILE A 8 -26.64 -16.31 14.88
CA ILE A 8 -26.61 -15.36 13.74
C ILE A 8 -25.17 -14.91 13.45
N ALA A 9 -24.38 -14.61 14.48
CA ALA A 9 -22.97 -14.29 14.30
C ALA A 9 -22.19 -15.44 13.64
N ARG A 10 -22.42 -16.69 14.06
CA ARG A 10 -21.81 -17.87 13.42
C ARG A 10 -22.25 -18.04 11.97
N LEU A 11 -23.52 -17.81 11.65
CA LEU A 11 -24.01 -17.83 10.27
C LEU A 11 -23.28 -16.80 9.41
N GLY A 12 -23.01 -15.61 9.94
CA GLY A 12 -22.21 -14.58 9.26
C GLY A 12 -20.82 -15.07 8.90
N VAL A 13 -20.08 -15.63 9.87
CA VAL A 13 -18.73 -16.17 9.63
C VAL A 13 -18.75 -17.27 8.58
N SER A 14 -19.72 -18.19 8.67
CA SER A 14 -19.85 -19.28 7.69
C SER A 14 -20.16 -18.76 6.29
N ALA A 15 -21.09 -17.80 6.15
CA ALA A 15 -21.48 -17.24 4.86
C ALA A 15 -20.33 -16.47 4.20
N VAL A 16 -19.63 -15.64 4.96
CA VAL A 16 -18.46 -14.91 4.45
C VAL A 16 -17.34 -15.88 4.07
N SER A 17 -17.09 -16.93 4.87
CA SER A 17 -16.12 -17.98 4.52
C SER A 17 -16.48 -18.65 3.18
N SER A 18 -17.76 -18.98 2.96
CA SER A 18 -18.22 -19.53 1.68
C SER A 18 -17.99 -18.57 0.52
N ILE A 19 -18.36 -17.29 0.65
CA ILE A 19 -18.11 -16.28 -0.40
C ILE A 19 -16.62 -16.22 -0.76
N VAL A 20 -15.75 -16.18 0.25
CA VAL A 20 -14.29 -16.08 0.06
C VAL A 20 -13.73 -17.31 -0.67
N GLN A 21 -14.15 -18.51 -0.29
CA GLN A 21 -13.60 -19.74 -0.85
C GLN A 21 -14.24 -20.11 -2.20
N GLU A 22 -15.55 -19.91 -2.35
CA GLU A 22 -16.32 -20.38 -3.50
C GLU A 22 -16.37 -19.34 -4.62
N GLU A 23 -16.56 -18.06 -4.31
CA GLU A 23 -16.66 -16.98 -5.30
C GLU A 23 -15.31 -16.32 -5.55
N LEU A 24 -14.64 -15.83 -4.49
CA LEU A 24 -13.38 -15.09 -4.62
C LEU A 24 -12.17 -15.99 -4.88
N LYS A 25 -12.30 -17.30 -4.60
CA LYS A 25 -11.20 -18.29 -4.68
C LYS A 25 -9.99 -17.91 -3.84
N TRP A 26 -10.22 -17.32 -2.67
CA TRP A 26 -9.20 -16.92 -1.71
C TRP A 26 -9.19 -17.82 -0.47
N ILE A 27 -8.15 -17.71 0.35
CA ILE A 27 -8.01 -18.51 1.57
C ILE A 27 -8.61 -17.75 2.75
N PHE A 28 -9.55 -18.39 3.46
CA PHE A 28 -10.16 -17.88 4.67
C PHE A 28 -9.60 -18.61 5.91
N ARG A 29 -9.11 -17.85 6.90
CA ARG A 29 -8.56 -18.37 8.16
C ARG A 29 -9.29 -17.75 9.34
N GLU A 30 -10.27 -18.46 9.88
CA GLU A 30 -10.99 -18.03 11.08
C GLU A 30 -10.02 -17.86 12.26
N GLN A 31 -10.17 -16.78 13.02
CA GLN A 31 -9.39 -16.52 14.23
C GLN A 31 -10.13 -17.00 15.48
N PRO A 32 -9.41 -17.43 16.53
CA PRO A 32 -10.00 -17.67 17.84
C PRO A 32 -10.76 -16.43 18.32
N LYS A 33 -11.88 -16.64 19.02
CA LYS A 33 -12.68 -15.52 19.55
C LYS A 33 -11.95 -14.84 20.69
N ASP A 34 -11.39 -13.66 20.42
CA ASP A 34 -10.88 -12.73 21.43
C ASP A 34 -11.72 -11.45 21.50
N ASP A 35 -11.71 -10.81 22.67
CA ASP A 35 -12.54 -9.64 23.02
C ASP A 35 -12.33 -8.39 22.13
N PHE A 36 -11.34 -8.39 21.24
CA PHE A 36 -10.88 -7.21 20.49
C PHE A 36 -11.20 -7.21 18.98
N GLY A 37 -11.80 -8.28 18.45
CA GLY A 37 -12.69 -8.16 17.28
C GLY A 37 -12.06 -8.23 15.87
N ILE A 38 -11.23 -9.24 15.60
CA ILE A 38 -11.02 -9.75 14.23
C ILE A 38 -11.52 -11.18 14.18
N ASP A 39 -12.44 -11.48 13.27
CA ASP A 39 -13.04 -12.82 13.19
C ASP A 39 -12.24 -13.74 12.26
N ALA A 40 -11.53 -13.18 11.28
CA ALA A 40 -10.77 -13.96 10.31
C ALA A 40 -9.66 -13.15 9.63
N TYR A 41 -8.69 -13.88 9.07
CA TYR A 41 -7.82 -13.39 8.02
C TYR A 41 -8.24 -13.95 6.67
N ILE A 42 -8.17 -13.11 5.65
CA ILE A 42 -8.31 -13.52 4.25
C ILE A 42 -6.97 -13.32 3.57
N GLU A 43 -6.45 -14.35 2.91
CA GLU A 43 -5.30 -14.24 2.04
C GLU A 43 -5.72 -14.27 0.58
N ILE A 44 -5.30 -13.24 -0.15
CA ILE A 44 -5.55 -13.13 -1.59
C ILE A 44 -4.80 -14.25 -2.32
N CYS A 45 -5.47 -14.84 -3.28
CA CYS A 45 -4.89 -15.79 -4.22
C CYS A 45 -5.00 -15.26 -5.65
N ASP A 46 -3.97 -15.49 -6.44
CA ASP A 46 -3.96 -15.24 -7.88
C ASP A 46 -3.71 -16.56 -8.61
N ASN A 47 -4.60 -16.92 -9.55
CA ASN A 47 -4.57 -18.20 -10.27
C ASN A 47 -4.45 -19.43 -9.34
N GLY A 48 -5.12 -19.38 -8.19
CA GLY A 48 -5.11 -20.46 -7.19
C GLY A 48 -3.86 -20.51 -6.30
N MET A 49 -2.91 -19.60 -6.49
CA MET A 49 -1.70 -19.53 -5.66
C MET A 49 -1.84 -18.44 -4.59
N PRO A 50 -1.54 -18.74 -3.31
CA PRO A 50 -1.53 -17.74 -2.24
C PRO A 50 -0.46 -16.67 -2.49
N THR A 51 -0.83 -15.39 -2.36
CA THR A 51 0.10 -14.28 -2.64
C THR A 51 0.83 -13.74 -1.42
N GLY A 52 0.55 -14.25 -0.21
CA GLY A 52 1.07 -13.68 1.04
C GLY A 52 0.47 -12.32 1.44
N ARG A 53 -0.55 -11.82 0.71
CA ARG A 53 -1.24 -10.56 1.04
C ARG A 53 -2.47 -10.86 1.88
N LEU A 54 -2.49 -10.37 3.12
CA LEU A 54 -3.56 -10.66 4.08
C LEU A 54 -4.40 -9.44 4.44
N ILE A 55 -5.70 -9.66 4.60
CA ILE A 55 -6.67 -8.70 5.15
C ILE A 55 -7.19 -9.25 6.46
N ALA A 56 -7.34 -8.39 7.46
CA ALA A 56 -8.09 -8.68 8.67
C ALA A 56 -9.57 -8.32 8.50
N VAL A 57 -10.46 -9.22 8.91
CA VAL A 57 -11.90 -9.06 8.69
C VAL A 57 -12.65 -9.12 10.00
N GLN A 58 -13.45 -8.09 10.27
CA GLN A 58 -14.51 -8.15 11.26
C GLN A 58 -15.84 -8.38 10.55
N ILE A 59 -16.57 -9.40 10.97
CA ILE A 59 -17.85 -9.83 10.44
C ILE A 59 -18.94 -9.52 11.47
N LYS A 60 -19.96 -8.78 11.06
CA LYS A 60 -21.14 -8.51 11.90
C LYS A 60 -22.37 -8.98 11.14
N SER A 61 -23.16 -9.86 11.77
CA SER A 61 -24.37 -10.39 11.16
C SER A 61 -25.61 -10.14 12.01
N GLY A 62 -26.70 -9.78 11.34
CA GLY A 62 -28.00 -9.55 11.95
C GLY A 62 -28.70 -8.29 11.43
N ASN A 63 -30.03 -8.32 11.43
CA ASN A 63 -30.86 -7.28 10.83
C ASN A 63 -30.68 -5.90 11.51
N SER A 64 -30.26 -5.88 12.78
CA SER A 64 -29.98 -4.63 13.51
C SER A 64 -28.88 -3.80 12.86
N TYR A 65 -27.93 -4.43 12.15
CA TYR A 65 -26.87 -3.70 11.42
C TYR A 65 -27.38 -3.04 10.14
N PHE A 66 -28.56 -3.44 9.65
CA PHE A 66 -29.22 -2.89 8.47
C PHE A 66 -30.42 -1.99 8.82
N ALA A 67 -30.63 -1.71 10.11
CA ALA A 67 -31.80 -0.95 10.57
C ALA A 67 -31.69 0.56 10.30
N ARG A 68 -30.46 1.11 10.24
CA ARG A 68 -30.22 2.54 10.03
C ARG A 68 -29.64 2.78 8.64
N LYS A 69 -30.47 3.30 7.73
CA LYS A 69 -30.13 3.58 6.33
C LYS A 69 -30.24 5.08 6.03
N THR A 70 -29.32 5.60 5.23
CA THR A 70 -29.33 6.94 4.63
C THR A 70 -29.37 6.81 3.10
N THR A 71 -29.38 7.94 2.40
CA THR A 71 -29.22 7.98 0.93
C THR A 71 -27.88 7.42 0.47
N GLU A 72 -26.85 7.44 1.32
CA GLU A 72 -25.50 6.99 1.00
C GLU A 72 -25.26 5.51 1.35
N GLY A 73 -26.10 4.89 2.20
CA GLY A 73 -25.95 3.48 2.59
C GLY A 73 -26.38 3.19 4.03
N TYR A 74 -25.84 2.11 4.60
CA TYR A 74 -26.14 1.68 5.96
C TYR A 74 -25.13 2.25 6.97
N ILE A 75 -25.60 2.72 8.13
CA ILE A 75 -24.74 3.25 9.18
C ILE A 75 -24.40 2.15 10.18
N PHE A 76 -23.12 1.78 10.24
CA PHE A 76 -22.60 0.99 11.35
C PHE A 76 -22.09 1.91 12.46
N LYS A 77 -22.44 1.60 13.71
CA LYS A 77 -21.96 2.31 14.90
C LYS A 77 -21.12 1.37 15.76
N GLY A 78 -19.91 1.79 16.10
CA GLY A 78 -18.99 1.03 16.94
C GLY A 78 -18.58 1.77 18.22
N ASN A 79 -17.82 1.07 19.07
CA ASN A 79 -17.14 1.64 20.23
C ASN A 79 -15.72 2.09 19.82
N ASN A 80 -15.26 3.22 20.34
CA ASN A 80 -13.93 3.78 20.09
C ASN A 80 -12.80 2.79 20.43
N ARG A 81 -12.96 1.94 21.45
CA ARG A 81 -11.94 0.92 21.79
C ARG A 81 -11.62 -0.04 20.64
N HIS A 82 -12.63 -0.46 19.87
CA HIS A 82 -12.40 -1.31 18.69
C HIS A 82 -11.86 -0.52 17.51
N LEU A 83 -12.23 0.75 17.38
CA LEU A 83 -11.75 1.59 16.29
C LEU A 83 -10.25 1.80 16.37
N ASP A 84 -9.74 2.19 17.54
CA ASP A 84 -8.30 2.43 17.73
C ASP A 84 -7.49 1.15 17.44
N TYR A 85 -8.02 0.00 17.85
CA TYR A 85 -7.44 -1.31 17.57
C TYR A 85 -7.45 -1.64 16.07
N TRP A 86 -8.55 -1.38 15.36
CA TRP A 86 -8.67 -1.65 13.93
C TRP A 86 -7.81 -0.70 13.08
N LEU A 87 -7.76 0.60 13.41
CA LEU A 87 -6.96 1.59 12.69
C LEU A 87 -5.46 1.40 12.89
N SER A 88 -5.03 0.86 14.03
CA SER A 88 -3.63 0.55 14.32
C SER A 88 -3.23 -0.89 13.99
N TYR A 89 -4.14 -1.67 13.40
CA TYR A 89 -3.89 -3.07 13.08
C TYR A 89 -2.81 -3.20 11.99
N SER A 90 -1.92 -4.18 12.12
CA SER A 90 -0.80 -4.35 11.18
C SER A 90 -1.21 -4.81 9.79
N LEU A 91 -2.45 -5.30 9.63
CA LEU A 91 -3.06 -5.65 8.35
C LEU A 91 -4.19 -4.66 8.05
N PRO A 92 -4.50 -4.35 6.77
CA PRO A 92 -5.71 -3.64 6.41
C PRO A 92 -6.94 -4.33 7.00
N VAL A 93 -7.81 -3.57 7.67
CA VAL A 93 -9.03 -4.09 8.28
C VAL A 93 -10.23 -3.73 7.42
N ILE A 94 -11.08 -4.73 7.12
CA ILE A 94 -12.40 -4.51 6.53
C ILE A 94 -13.50 -4.91 7.50
N LEU A 95 -14.61 -4.19 7.43
CA LEU A 95 -15.86 -4.55 8.09
C LEU A 95 -16.82 -5.14 7.06
N VAL A 96 -17.29 -6.35 7.33
CA VAL A 96 -18.31 -7.03 6.51
C VAL A 96 -19.60 -7.14 7.32
N LEU A 97 -20.69 -6.60 6.77
CA LEU A 97 -22.03 -6.77 7.31
C LEU A 97 -22.76 -7.85 6.51
N TYR A 98 -23.24 -8.89 7.19
CA TYR A 98 -24.01 -9.97 6.56
C TYR A 98 -25.47 -9.97 7.00
N ASN A 99 -26.37 -9.85 6.02
CA ASN A 99 -27.82 -10.00 6.20
C ASN A 99 -28.21 -11.46 5.93
N HIS A 100 -28.52 -12.19 7.00
CA HIS A 100 -28.91 -13.60 6.94
C HIS A 100 -30.28 -13.86 6.32
N MET A 101 -31.16 -12.86 6.22
CA MET A 101 -32.47 -12.99 5.58
C MET A 101 -32.34 -12.95 4.06
N ASP A 102 -31.61 -11.95 3.56
CA ASP A 102 -31.42 -11.73 2.12
C ASP A 102 -30.20 -12.48 1.56
N LYS A 103 -29.42 -13.11 2.44
CA LYS A 103 -28.15 -13.79 2.14
C LYS A 103 -27.15 -12.91 1.38
N LYS A 104 -27.09 -11.63 1.74
CA LYS A 104 -26.20 -10.64 1.13
C LYS A 104 -25.18 -10.13 2.13
N ALA A 105 -23.95 -9.95 1.66
CA ALA A 105 -22.87 -9.32 2.40
C ALA A 105 -22.49 -7.99 1.74
N ILE A 106 -22.33 -6.95 2.54
CA ILE A 106 -21.76 -5.65 2.12
C ILE A 106 -20.52 -5.35 2.95
N TRP A 107 -19.60 -4.56 2.42
CA TRP A 107 -18.34 -4.27 3.10
C TRP A 107 -17.84 -2.84 2.91
N THR A 108 -16.97 -2.44 3.82
CA THR A 108 -16.19 -1.19 3.75
C THR A 108 -14.81 -1.39 4.38
N PRO A 109 -13.75 -0.71 3.89
CA PRO A 109 -12.50 -0.63 4.63
C PRO A 109 -12.65 0.24 5.87
N ILE A 110 -11.85 -0.05 6.90
CA ILE A 110 -11.73 0.79 8.09
C ILE A 110 -10.52 1.72 7.89
N THR A 111 -10.79 2.99 7.57
CA THR A 111 -9.76 4.03 7.39
C THR A 111 -10.17 5.31 8.13
N GLN A 112 -9.19 6.18 8.38
CA GLN A 112 -9.44 7.45 9.09
C GLN A 112 -10.39 8.36 8.31
N GLU A 113 -10.36 8.32 6.96
CA GLU A 113 -11.18 9.19 6.11
C GLU A 113 -12.67 8.82 6.14
N LEU A 114 -12.98 7.52 6.25
CA LEU A 114 -14.35 7.02 6.21
C LEU A 114 -15.03 7.03 7.58
N VAL A 115 -14.25 7.08 8.65
CA VAL A 115 -14.76 7.02 10.02
C VAL A 115 -15.14 8.41 10.53
N LYS A 116 -16.38 8.53 11.02
CA LYS A 116 -16.88 9.73 11.70
C LYS A 116 -16.91 9.49 13.20
N GLN A 117 -15.96 10.08 13.92
CA GLN A 117 -15.77 9.87 15.36
C GLN A 117 -16.33 11.04 16.20
N ASN A 118 -17.00 10.69 17.30
CA ASN A 118 -17.38 11.59 18.39
C ASN A 118 -16.84 11.03 19.72
N ASP A 119 -16.87 11.82 20.80
CA ASP A 119 -16.27 11.51 22.11
C ASP A 119 -16.56 10.11 22.68
N LYS A 120 -17.74 9.54 22.40
CA LYS A 120 -18.19 8.24 22.97
C LYS A 120 -18.41 7.14 21.94
N SER A 121 -18.38 7.45 20.65
CA SER A 121 -18.70 6.48 19.60
C SER A 121 -18.27 6.98 18.25
N TRP A 122 -18.07 6.05 17.34
CA TRP A 122 -17.83 6.33 15.94
C TRP A 122 -18.89 5.67 15.07
N ASN A 123 -18.99 6.13 13.84
CA ASN A 123 -19.78 5.49 12.82
C ASN A 123 -19.07 5.50 11.46
N ILE A 124 -19.49 4.58 10.61
CA ILE A 124 -19.08 4.50 9.21
C ILE A 124 -20.30 4.18 8.36
N THR A 125 -20.39 4.80 7.18
CA THR A 125 -21.44 4.50 6.20
C THR A 125 -20.91 3.43 5.24
N ILE A 126 -21.65 2.33 5.10
CA ILE A 126 -21.38 1.28 4.12
C ILE A 126 -22.36 1.44 2.95
N PRO A 127 -21.89 1.76 1.73
CA PRO A 127 -22.76 1.87 0.57
C PRO A 127 -23.52 0.57 0.31
N GLU A 128 -24.81 0.68 -0.01
CA GLU A 128 -25.69 -0.49 -0.23
C GLU A 128 -25.21 -1.38 -1.38
N GLU A 129 -24.63 -0.77 -2.41
CA GLU A 129 -24.08 -1.48 -3.58
C GLU A 129 -22.65 -1.99 -3.35
N SER A 130 -22.07 -1.78 -2.16
CA SER A 130 -20.73 -2.27 -1.82
C SER A 130 -20.77 -3.76 -1.42
N TYR A 131 -21.22 -4.62 -2.34
CA TYR A 131 -21.33 -6.06 -2.10
C TYR A 131 -19.96 -6.69 -1.87
N PHE A 132 -19.87 -7.59 -0.89
CA PHE A 132 -18.71 -8.42 -0.64
C PHE A 132 -18.90 -9.74 -1.38
N ASN A 133 -18.44 -9.78 -2.62
CA ASN A 133 -18.57 -10.88 -3.58
C ASN A 133 -17.61 -10.64 -4.75
N LEU A 134 -17.73 -11.39 -5.84
CA LEU A 134 -16.86 -11.26 -7.01
C LEU A 134 -16.75 -9.82 -7.55
N SER A 135 -17.79 -8.98 -7.47
CA SER A 135 -17.78 -7.62 -8.04
C SER A 135 -16.89 -6.65 -7.27
N SER A 136 -16.52 -6.96 -6.02
CA SER A 136 -15.60 -6.15 -5.23
C SER A 136 -14.18 -6.68 -5.19
N MET A 137 -13.89 -7.77 -5.88
CA MET A 137 -12.58 -8.42 -5.87
C MET A 137 -11.45 -7.42 -6.18
N ASP A 138 -11.54 -6.65 -7.27
CA ASP A 138 -10.49 -5.71 -7.68
C ASP A 138 -10.31 -4.58 -6.67
N ARG A 139 -11.42 -4.03 -6.15
CA ARG A 139 -11.39 -3.01 -5.08
C ARG A 139 -10.71 -3.53 -3.82
N ILE A 140 -10.99 -4.78 -3.44
CA ILE A 140 -10.38 -5.40 -2.27
C ILE A 140 -8.89 -5.63 -2.54
N LYS A 141 -8.51 -6.20 -3.68
CA LYS A 141 -7.10 -6.40 -4.06
C LYS A 141 -6.32 -5.10 -3.98
N ASN A 142 -6.81 -4.03 -4.61
CA ASN A 142 -6.16 -2.72 -4.64
C ASN A 142 -5.94 -2.11 -3.25
N MET A 143 -6.75 -2.49 -2.26
CA MET A 143 -6.61 -2.04 -0.87
C MET A 143 -5.50 -2.78 -0.11
N VAL A 144 -5.32 -4.09 -0.36
CA VAL A 144 -4.34 -4.93 0.36
C VAL A 144 -2.99 -5.00 -0.33
N THR A 145 -2.96 -4.60 -1.58
CA THR A 145 -1.74 -4.19 -2.24
C THR A 145 -1.27 -2.93 -1.48
N PRO A 146 -0.23 -2.96 -0.60
CA PRO A 146 0.68 -1.80 -0.66
C PRO A 146 0.98 -1.67 -2.13
N ILE A 147 0.95 -0.50 -2.79
CA ILE A 147 1.24 -0.42 -4.23
C ILE A 147 2.48 -1.29 -4.46
N ILE A 148 2.27 -2.54 -4.92
CA ILE A 148 3.09 -3.78 -4.86
C ILE A 148 2.17 -4.92 -5.34
N SER A 149 1.57 -4.76 -6.53
CA SER A 149 1.24 -5.93 -7.35
C SER A 149 1.18 -5.55 -8.83
N LYS A 150 2.22 -5.98 -9.55
CA LYS A 150 2.14 -6.61 -10.88
C LYS A 150 0.85 -6.37 -11.63
N THR A 151 0.84 -5.37 -12.50
CA THR A 151 -0.08 -5.36 -13.65
C THR A 151 0.66 -5.38 -14.99
N LEU A 152 1.98 -5.22 -14.99
CA LEU A 152 2.79 -5.20 -16.20
C LEU A 152 4.14 -5.85 -15.86
N SER A 153 4.57 -6.80 -16.68
CA SER A 153 5.95 -7.31 -16.61
C SER A 153 6.95 -6.16 -16.76
N LYS A 154 8.19 -6.34 -16.28
CA LYS A 154 9.28 -5.38 -16.50
C LYS A 154 9.37 -4.93 -17.96
N ASP A 155 9.05 -5.79 -18.91
CA ASP A 155 9.06 -5.43 -20.33
C ASP A 155 7.81 -4.67 -20.76
N GLU A 156 6.64 -4.91 -20.16
CA GLU A 156 5.40 -4.19 -20.49
C GLU A 156 5.32 -2.79 -19.86
N LEU A 157 5.84 -2.60 -18.63
CA LEU A 157 6.03 -1.26 -18.07
C LEU A 157 6.97 -0.48 -18.97
N LEU A 158 8.16 -1.03 -19.24
CA LEU A 158 9.15 -0.39 -20.09
C LEU A 158 8.65 -0.14 -21.54
N CYS A 159 7.83 -1.02 -22.12
CA CYS A 159 7.21 -0.81 -23.43
C CYS A 159 6.22 0.37 -23.48
N GLN A 160 5.58 0.75 -22.36
CA GLN A 160 4.78 1.97 -22.31
C GLN A 160 5.65 3.24 -22.38
N PHE A 161 6.94 3.15 -22.03
CA PHE A 161 7.91 4.23 -22.18
C PHE A 161 8.52 4.30 -23.59
N ASP A 162 8.65 3.17 -24.29
CA ASP A 162 9.22 3.12 -25.64
C ASP A 162 8.24 3.55 -26.75
N ASN A 163 6.93 3.34 -26.58
CA ASN A 163 5.96 3.47 -27.68
C ASN A 163 5.11 4.75 -27.70
N ASN A 164 5.29 5.70 -26.78
CA ASN A 164 4.61 7.00 -26.87
C ASN A 164 5.53 8.14 -26.42
N ASN A 165 5.79 9.06 -27.35
CA ASN A 165 6.40 10.38 -27.12
C ASN A 165 6.16 10.90 -25.69
N SER A 166 7.24 11.06 -24.91
CA SER A 166 7.30 11.88 -23.69
C SER A 166 6.07 11.78 -22.77
N SER A 167 5.83 10.61 -22.17
CA SER A 167 4.75 10.46 -21.17
C SER A 167 5.29 10.67 -19.75
N GLU A 168 4.80 11.72 -19.08
CA GLU A 168 5.10 12.08 -17.69
C GLU A 168 4.79 10.93 -16.73
N LEU A 169 5.77 10.50 -15.94
CA LEU A 169 5.60 9.47 -14.92
C LEU A 169 4.90 10.07 -13.69
N LYS A 170 3.64 9.67 -13.44
CA LYS A 170 2.87 10.06 -12.24
C LYS A 170 3.16 9.13 -11.06
N MET A 171 2.72 9.52 -9.86
CA MET A 171 2.97 8.78 -8.61
C MET A 171 2.63 7.28 -8.67
N GLU A 172 1.53 6.91 -9.34
CA GLU A 172 1.14 5.50 -9.52
C GLU A 172 2.22 4.70 -10.26
N GLY A 173 2.70 5.20 -11.41
CA GLY A 173 3.77 4.53 -12.17
C GLY A 173 5.11 4.46 -11.44
N PHE A 174 5.39 5.44 -10.57
CA PHE A 174 6.61 5.43 -9.76
C PHE A 174 6.54 4.33 -8.70
N LEU A 175 5.39 4.24 -8.03
CA LEU A 175 5.15 3.21 -7.04
C LEU A 175 5.17 1.83 -7.69
N ASP A 176 4.55 1.65 -8.85
CA ASP A 176 4.63 0.41 -9.63
C ASP A 176 6.07 0.02 -9.94
N THR A 177 6.89 0.99 -10.32
CA THR A 177 8.31 0.76 -10.59
C THR A 177 9.08 0.30 -9.34
N LEU A 178 8.79 0.88 -8.17
CA LEU A 178 9.43 0.46 -6.92
C LEU A 178 9.11 -0.99 -6.52
N ASN A 179 8.01 -1.53 -7.02
CA ASN A 179 7.55 -2.86 -6.66
C ASN A 179 8.25 -3.96 -7.42
N GLU A 180 8.57 -3.68 -8.67
CA GLU A 180 9.24 -4.61 -9.56
C GLU A 180 10.74 -4.72 -9.25
N ILE A 181 11.29 -3.89 -8.35
CA ILE A 181 12.69 -4.01 -7.92
C ILE A 181 12.88 -5.35 -7.23
N GLU A 182 13.83 -6.17 -7.68
CA GLU A 182 14.05 -7.50 -7.10
C GLU A 182 15.26 -7.55 -6.16
N LYS A 183 16.30 -6.78 -6.44
CA LYS A 183 17.62 -6.92 -5.82
C LYS A 183 18.03 -5.64 -5.10
N CYS A 184 18.06 -4.52 -5.81
CA CYS A 184 18.58 -3.28 -5.26
C CYS A 184 18.11 -2.02 -5.97
N VAL A 185 18.18 -0.91 -5.25
CA VAL A 185 17.94 0.42 -5.78
C VAL A 185 18.97 1.42 -5.27
N ASP A 186 19.56 2.15 -6.21
CA ASP A 186 20.57 3.18 -5.98
C ASP A 186 19.97 4.54 -6.32
N ILE A 187 19.90 5.43 -5.34
CA ILE A 187 19.12 6.66 -5.44
C ILE A 187 20.04 7.85 -5.18
N ILE A 188 20.02 8.81 -6.10
CA ILE A 188 20.50 10.16 -5.86
C ILE A 188 19.30 11.10 -5.91
N ASN A 189 18.98 11.74 -4.79
CA ASN A 189 17.96 12.76 -4.78
C ASN A 189 18.27 13.84 -3.72
N PRO A 190 18.33 15.12 -4.09
CA PRO A 190 18.73 16.18 -3.18
C PRO A 190 17.71 16.48 -2.09
N ILE A 191 16.47 16.04 -2.28
CA ILE A 191 15.34 16.30 -1.40
C ILE A 191 14.57 15.00 -1.21
N ILE A 192 14.38 14.62 0.05
CA ILE A 192 13.52 13.51 0.43
C ILE A 192 12.68 13.91 1.64
N ASP A 193 11.38 13.63 1.57
CA ASP A 193 10.45 13.83 2.68
C ASP A 193 10.20 12.57 3.50
N SER A 194 9.40 12.70 4.56
CA SER A 194 9.10 11.58 5.46
C SER A 194 8.29 10.46 4.81
N THR A 195 7.49 10.75 3.79
CA THR A 195 6.63 9.76 3.13
C THR A 195 7.49 8.82 2.28
N PHE A 196 8.34 9.39 1.43
CA PHE A 196 9.28 8.59 0.62
C PHE A 196 10.34 7.91 1.48
N ALA A 197 10.81 8.57 2.54
CA ALA A 197 11.70 7.96 3.53
C ALA A 197 11.10 6.67 4.15
N ARG A 198 9.83 6.70 4.57
CA ARG A 198 9.13 5.51 5.09
C ARG A 198 8.98 4.44 4.02
N LEU A 199 8.66 4.83 2.79
CA LEU A 199 8.54 3.89 1.67
C LEU A 199 9.86 3.17 1.39
N LEU A 200 10.97 3.91 1.27
CA LEU A 200 12.30 3.34 1.07
C LEU A 200 12.72 2.44 2.23
N LYS A 201 12.41 2.82 3.47
CA LYS A 201 12.64 1.95 4.63
C LYS A 201 11.83 0.65 4.55
N THR A 202 10.57 0.69 4.13
CA THR A 202 9.76 -0.52 3.97
C THR A 202 10.34 -1.42 2.88
N LEU A 203 10.77 -0.83 1.77
CA LEU A 203 11.43 -1.57 0.69
C LEU A 203 12.74 -2.21 1.14
N SER A 204 13.50 -1.56 2.04
CA SER A 204 14.81 -2.05 2.47
C SER A 204 14.77 -3.38 3.23
N TYR A 205 13.61 -3.79 3.74
CA TYR A 205 13.43 -5.13 4.31
C TYR A 205 13.45 -6.24 3.25
N ARG A 206 13.17 -5.90 1.99
CA ARG A 206 13.09 -6.83 0.86
C ARG A 206 14.29 -6.73 -0.08
N ILE A 207 14.80 -5.51 -0.31
CA ILE A 207 15.85 -5.21 -1.29
C ILE A 207 16.96 -4.37 -0.66
N LYS A 208 18.13 -4.32 -1.30
CA LYS A 208 19.18 -3.38 -0.91
C LYS A 208 18.85 -1.95 -1.38
N VAL A 209 18.84 -0.97 -0.48
CA VAL A 209 18.58 0.43 -0.80
C VAL A 209 19.83 1.25 -0.50
N ARG A 210 20.31 2.04 -1.47
CA ARG A 210 21.39 3.01 -1.27
C ARG A 210 20.86 4.41 -1.61
N LEU A 211 20.82 5.30 -0.63
CA LEU A 211 20.28 6.64 -0.79
C LEU A 211 21.36 7.69 -0.54
N LEU A 212 21.61 8.53 -1.54
CA LEU A 212 22.44 9.73 -1.42
C LEU A 212 21.56 10.98 -1.50
N THR A 213 21.62 11.82 -0.46
CA THR A 213 20.86 13.07 -0.38
C THR A 213 21.69 14.23 0.18
N ASN A 214 21.14 15.45 0.20
CA ASN A 214 21.81 16.60 0.81
C ASN A 214 21.81 16.52 2.34
N THR A 215 22.85 17.07 2.98
CA THR A 215 23.02 17.10 4.45
C THR A 215 21.74 17.51 5.20
N LYS A 216 21.07 18.58 4.77
CA LYS A 216 19.82 19.10 5.38
C LYS A 216 18.69 18.05 5.47
N TYR A 217 18.58 17.17 4.48
CA TYR A 217 17.52 16.15 4.44
C TYR A 217 17.96 14.86 5.12
N CYS A 218 19.25 14.55 5.03
CA CYS A 218 19.87 13.47 5.79
C CYS A 218 19.56 13.55 7.29
N GLU A 219 19.73 14.73 7.89
CA GLU A 219 19.42 14.97 9.31
C GLU A 219 17.97 14.63 9.69
N LYS A 220 17.03 14.80 8.75
CA LYS A 220 15.60 14.49 8.96
C LYS A 220 15.28 13.00 8.87
N ILE A 221 16.16 12.21 8.26
CA ILE A 221 15.94 10.78 8.02
C ILE A 221 16.92 9.87 8.76
N LEU A 222 17.69 10.40 9.72
CA LEU A 222 18.64 9.62 10.53
C LEU A 222 18.00 8.42 11.25
N TRP A 223 16.70 8.47 11.53
CA TRP A 223 15.94 7.36 12.11
C TRP A 223 15.86 6.11 11.19
N MET A 224 16.21 6.24 9.91
CA MET A 224 16.27 5.12 8.96
C MET A 224 17.59 4.36 8.98
N ARG A 225 18.69 4.94 9.47
CA ARG A 225 20.04 4.35 9.34
C ARG A 225 20.20 2.96 9.97
N ASN A 226 19.34 2.63 10.93
CA ASN A 226 19.34 1.34 11.62
C ASN A 226 18.40 0.31 10.97
N ALA A 227 17.68 0.69 9.91
CA ALA A 227 16.83 -0.27 9.22
C ALA A 227 17.69 -1.26 8.42
N PRO A 228 17.30 -2.54 8.38
CA PRO A 228 18.05 -3.53 7.60
C PRO A 228 17.99 -3.17 6.12
N GLY A 229 19.09 -3.42 5.40
CA GLY A 229 19.15 -3.32 3.95
C GLY A 229 19.19 -1.90 3.38
N ILE A 230 19.25 -0.84 4.20
CA ILE A 230 19.40 0.53 3.72
C ILE A 230 20.74 1.15 4.14
N GLU A 231 21.41 1.77 3.18
CA GLU A 231 22.58 2.62 3.39
C GLU A 231 22.21 4.05 2.99
N VAL A 232 22.37 4.99 3.93
CA VAL A 232 22.11 6.41 3.67
C VAL A 232 23.44 7.15 3.71
N HIS A 233 23.71 7.91 2.67
CA HIS A 233 24.87 8.78 2.55
C HIS A 233 24.41 10.22 2.34
N CYS A 234 25.22 11.16 2.80
CA CYS A 234 24.96 12.58 2.65
C CYS A 234 26.07 13.22 1.84
N MET A 235 25.69 14.11 0.93
CA MET A 235 26.64 14.97 0.25
C MET A 235 27.13 16.08 1.20
N PRO A 236 28.46 16.23 1.40
CA PRO A 236 29.04 17.28 2.23
C PRO A 236 28.69 18.70 1.77
N GLN A 237 28.53 19.63 2.73
CA GLN A 237 28.15 21.03 2.42
C GLN A 237 29.22 21.83 1.67
N ASN A 238 30.47 21.36 1.63
CA ASN A 238 31.59 21.99 0.94
C ASN A 238 31.73 21.55 -0.53
N HIS A 239 30.81 20.72 -1.05
CA HIS A 239 30.69 20.42 -2.48
C HIS A 239 29.60 21.27 -3.14
N SER A 240 29.67 21.41 -4.47
CA SER A 240 28.55 21.95 -5.25
C SER A 240 27.27 21.19 -4.91
N MET A 241 26.16 21.91 -4.68
CA MET A 241 24.92 21.30 -4.20
C MET A 241 24.51 20.10 -5.05
N LEU A 242 24.25 18.96 -4.41
CA LEU A 242 23.66 17.81 -5.09
C LEU A 242 22.36 18.28 -5.75
N HIS A 243 22.23 18.04 -7.04
CA HIS A 243 21.04 18.41 -7.81
C HIS A 243 20.54 17.30 -8.75
N SER A 244 21.38 16.28 -9.03
CA SER A 244 20.98 15.10 -9.78
C SER A 244 19.82 14.37 -9.08
N LYS A 245 18.85 13.93 -9.88
CA LYS A 245 17.64 13.22 -9.41
C LYS A 245 17.46 12.00 -10.28
N PHE A 246 17.94 10.88 -9.79
CA PHE A 246 17.79 9.62 -10.50
C PHE A 246 17.80 8.43 -9.54
N MET A 247 17.35 7.31 -10.06
CA MET A 247 17.24 6.03 -9.39
C MET A 247 17.65 4.93 -10.36
N ILE A 248 18.62 4.10 -9.99
CA ILE A 248 19.03 2.94 -10.76
C ILE A 248 18.39 1.71 -10.11
N ILE A 249 17.69 0.92 -10.90
CA ILE A 249 16.90 -0.23 -10.47
C ILE A 249 17.59 -1.50 -10.94
N ASP A 250 17.97 -2.35 -9.98
CA ASP A 250 18.64 -3.64 -10.17
C ASP A 250 19.93 -3.58 -11.01
N GLY A 251 20.47 -2.37 -11.25
CA GLY A 251 21.58 -2.14 -12.18
C GLY A 251 21.21 -2.28 -13.66
N GLU A 252 19.92 -2.36 -13.99
CA GLU A 252 19.42 -2.71 -15.33
C GLU A 252 18.51 -1.63 -15.94
N ALA A 253 17.98 -0.72 -15.13
CA ALA A 253 17.18 0.41 -15.60
C ALA A 253 17.48 1.66 -14.77
N VAL A 254 17.20 2.83 -15.33
CA VAL A 254 17.33 4.11 -14.64
C VAL A 254 16.06 4.95 -14.81
N LEU A 255 15.55 5.48 -13.70
CA LEU A 255 14.59 6.59 -13.70
C LEU A 255 15.36 7.87 -13.43
N TYR A 256 15.12 8.93 -14.21
CA TYR A 256 15.82 10.20 -14.06
C TYR A 256 14.93 11.36 -14.47
N GLY A 257 15.16 12.55 -13.90
CA GLY A 257 14.30 13.68 -14.21
C GLY A 257 14.41 14.86 -13.26
N SER A 258 13.32 15.62 -13.15
CA SER A 258 13.22 16.80 -12.29
C SER A 258 12.60 16.53 -10.91
N ALA A 259 11.91 15.39 -10.74
CA ALA A 259 11.16 15.07 -9.53
C ALA A 259 12.05 14.81 -8.31
N ASN A 260 11.78 15.53 -7.23
CA ASN A 260 12.32 15.20 -5.90
C ASN A 260 11.51 14.08 -5.24
N LEU A 261 12.09 13.37 -4.28
CA LEU A 261 11.35 12.37 -3.48
C LEU A 261 10.46 13.06 -2.43
N SER A 262 9.48 13.81 -2.89
CA SER A 262 8.52 14.54 -2.06
C SER A 262 7.10 14.45 -2.58
N GLU A 263 6.12 14.42 -1.68
CA GLU A 263 4.69 14.42 -2.03
C GLU A 263 4.33 15.56 -2.98
N HIS A 264 4.94 16.74 -2.80
CA HIS A 264 4.69 17.89 -3.65
C HIS A 264 5.12 17.67 -5.11
N SER A 265 6.30 17.08 -5.34
CA SER A 265 6.77 16.77 -6.70
C SER A 265 5.88 15.73 -7.37
N TRP A 266 5.42 14.72 -6.64
CA TRP A 266 4.70 13.59 -7.23
C TRP A 266 3.18 13.74 -7.29
N ASN A 267 2.58 14.63 -6.49
CA ASN A 267 1.13 14.85 -6.44
C ASN A 267 0.68 16.23 -6.95
N SER A 268 1.56 17.22 -7.01
CA SER A 268 1.15 18.62 -7.20
C SER A 268 2.01 19.44 -8.16
N SER A 269 3.07 18.85 -8.73
CA SER A 269 3.99 19.51 -9.65
C SER A 269 3.99 18.84 -11.01
N TYR A 270 4.24 19.62 -12.06
CA TYR A 270 4.55 19.08 -13.39
C TYR A 270 6.04 18.75 -13.41
N GLU A 271 6.36 17.47 -13.23
CA GLU A 271 7.72 16.96 -13.25
C GLU A 271 7.93 16.09 -14.50
N VAL A 272 9.10 16.21 -15.11
CA VAL A 272 9.49 15.29 -16.18
C VAL A 272 10.34 14.20 -15.56
N VAL A 273 9.83 12.97 -15.63
CA VAL A 273 10.55 11.76 -15.20
C VAL A 273 10.54 10.79 -16.37
N LEU A 274 11.73 10.36 -16.76
CA LEU A 274 11.98 9.43 -17.86
C LEU A 274 12.55 8.13 -17.31
N ALA A 275 12.34 7.05 -18.06
CA ALA A 275 12.89 5.74 -17.78
C ALA A 275 13.76 5.29 -18.96
N SER A 276 14.88 4.61 -18.70
CA SER A 276 15.69 3.98 -19.75
C SER A 276 16.26 2.64 -19.29
N LYS A 277 16.29 1.69 -20.23
CA LYS A 277 16.99 0.40 -20.14
C LYS A 277 18.24 0.34 -21.03
N GLU A 278 18.53 1.40 -21.78
CA GLU A 278 19.66 1.38 -22.71
C GLU A 278 20.96 1.24 -21.91
N THR A 279 21.75 0.21 -22.22
CA THR A 279 22.94 -0.17 -21.42
C THR A 279 23.92 1.00 -21.26
N ASN A 280 24.17 1.77 -22.32
CA ASN A 280 25.00 2.97 -22.30
C ASN A 280 24.49 4.05 -21.34
N ILE A 281 23.18 4.28 -21.29
CA ILE A 281 22.57 5.27 -20.39
C ILE A 281 22.68 4.77 -18.95
N VAL A 282 22.29 3.52 -18.70
CA VAL A 282 22.34 2.90 -17.37
C VAL A 282 23.78 2.90 -16.84
N ASP A 283 24.77 2.51 -17.63
CA ASP A 283 26.17 2.48 -17.21
C ASP A 283 26.74 3.88 -16.93
N SER A 284 26.28 4.91 -17.65
CA SER A 284 26.65 6.30 -17.37
C SER A 284 26.15 6.73 -15.98
N TYR A 285 24.87 6.48 -15.67
CA TYR A 285 24.30 6.83 -14.37
C TYR A 285 24.90 5.99 -13.24
N ARG A 286 25.22 4.71 -13.48
CA ARG A 286 25.94 3.86 -12.51
C ARG A 286 27.33 4.41 -12.20
N SER A 287 28.03 4.91 -13.21
CA SER A 287 29.34 5.54 -13.05
C SER A 287 29.24 6.83 -12.23
N GLU A 288 28.27 7.69 -12.54
CA GLU A 288 27.98 8.91 -11.76
C GLU A 288 27.63 8.57 -10.31
N PHE A 289 26.76 7.58 -10.09
CA PHE A 289 26.41 7.11 -8.76
C PHE A 289 27.66 6.67 -7.98
N CYS A 290 28.50 5.83 -8.58
CA CYS A 290 29.69 5.32 -7.92
C CYS A 290 30.69 6.43 -7.57
N GLN A 291 30.79 7.47 -8.38
CA GLN A 291 31.63 8.63 -8.09
C GLN A 291 31.08 9.42 -6.89
N LEU A 292 29.82 9.87 -6.97
CA LEU A 292 29.20 10.67 -5.93
C LEU A 292 29.08 9.90 -4.61
N TRP A 293 28.86 8.58 -4.67
CA TRP A 293 28.83 7.72 -3.49
C TRP A 293 30.19 7.68 -2.76
N LYS A 294 31.31 7.67 -3.49
CA LYS A 294 32.66 7.70 -2.89
C LYS A 294 32.99 9.05 -2.24
N GLU A 295 32.46 10.14 -2.78
CA GLU A 295 32.66 11.50 -2.27
C GLU A 295 31.72 11.84 -1.09
N SER A 296 30.69 11.01 -0.87
CA SER A 296 29.69 11.19 0.17
C SER A 296 30.06 10.56 1.52
N ILE A 297 29.35 10.97 2.58
CA ILE A 297 29.60 10.51 3.95
C ILE A 297 28.42 9.62 4.41
N PRO A 298 28.68 8.38 4.89
CA PRO A 298 27.64 7.53 5.50
C PRO A 298 27.12 8.13 6.82
N VAL A 299 25.83 7.92 7.14
CA VAL A 299 25.17 8.44 8.37
C VAL A 299 24.57 7.40 9.29
#